data_AF-A0A7C2JAG6-F1
#
_entry.id   AF-A0A7C2JAG6-F1
#
_cell.length_a   1.000
_cell.length_b   1.000
_cell.length_c   1.000
_cell.angle_alpha   90.00
_cell.angle_beta   90.00
_cell.angle_gamma   90.00
#
_symmetry.space_group_name_H-M   'P 1'
#
loop_
_entity.id
_entity.type
_entity.pdbx_description
1 polymer ?
#
loop_
_entity_poly.entity_id
_entity_poly.type
_entity_poly.pdbx_seq_one_letter_code
_entity_poly.pdbx_strand_id
1 'polypeptide(L)'
;MRHTRWFRDRRPRILASGWFEVEEKYCPPNAFGYMRLGLLGPNLNVMVSGHMDESGKRWLNASCTAYDRRPTLEDFEEVRDIFMGEHTLALIYLPPKGETTDPAQAKVLTLSCCLDIQPFAEEEEASSSPIITLN
;
A
#
# COMPACT_ATOMS: atom_id res chain seq x y z
N MET A 1 13.60 -20.31 3.47
CA MET A 1 12.81 -19.10 3.82
C MET A 1 13.65 -18.07 4.59
N ARG A 2 14.74 -17.54 4.01
CA ARG A 2 15.57 -16.48 4.65
C ARG A 2 15.19 -15.04 4.21
N HIS A 3 14.18 -14.89 3.36
CA HIS A 3 13.97 -13.67 2.56
C HIS A 3 12.91 -12.69 3.09
N THR A 4 12.36 -12.87 4.30
CA THR A 4 11.25 -12.01 4.80
C THR A 4 11.52 -11.34 6.15
N ARG A 5 12.72 -11.51 6.74
CA ARG A 5 13.05 -10.84 8.02
C ARG A 5 12.95 -9.32 7.91
N TRP A 6 13.42 -8.76 6.79
CA TRP A 6 13.38 -7.32 6.53
C TRP A 6 11.96 -6.74 6.60
N PHE A 7 10.94 -7.52 6.23
CA PHE A 7 9.55 -7.06 6.26
C PHE A 7 9.05 -6.91 7.70
N ARG A 8 9.45 -7.82 8.60
CA ARG A 8 9.09 -7.72 10.03
C ARG A 8 9.64 -6.45 10.66
N ASP A 9 10.82 -6.02 10.24
CA ASP A 9 11.46 -4.78 10.74
C ASP A 9 10.75 -3.50 10.26
N ARG A 10 9.85 -3.61 9.27
CA ARG A 10 9.04 -2.50 8.73
C ARG A 10 7.68 -2.33 9.41
N ARG A 11 7.30 -3.22 10.33
CA ARG A 11 6.06 -3.09 11.11
C ARG A 11 6.05 -1.72 11.82
N PRO A 12 5.00 -0.90 11.65
CA PRO A 12 4.90 0.37 12.36
C PRO A 12 4.99 0.13 13.86
N ARG A 13 5.86 0.88 14.53
CA ARG A 13 6.03 0.77 15.99
C ARG A 13 4.94 1.51 16.75
N ILE A 14 4.41 2.56 16.13
CA ILE A 14 3.35 3.41 16.65
C ILE A 14 2.34 3.55 15.52
N LEU A 15 1.09 3.22 15.80
CA LEU A 15 -0.02 3.42 14.88
C LEU A 15 -0.71 4.75 15.19
N ALA A 16 -1.24 5.39 14.15
CA ALA A 16 -2.05 6.60 14.31
C ALA A 16 -3.32 6.32 15.13
N SER A 17 -3.92 7.35 15.70
CA SER A 17 -5.14 7.21 16.49
C SER A 17 -6.26 6.53 15.68
N GLY A 18 -6.94 5.56 16.28
CA GLY A 18 -8.01 4.79 15.62
C GLY A 18 -7.54 3.59 14.79
N TRP A 19 -6.23 3.36 14.69
CA TRP A 19 -5.65 2.17 14.06
C TRP A 19 -5.30 1.10 15.07
N PHE A 20 -5.53 -0.16 14.69
CA PHE A 20 -5.27 -1.33 15.50
C PHE A 20 -4.64 -2.41 14.65
N GLU A 21 -3.76 -3.18 15.25
CA GLU A 21 -3.23 -4.37 14.62
C GLU A 21 -4.13 -5.58 14.89
N VAL A 22 -4.34 -6.38 13.85
CA VAL A 22 -5.07 -7.65 13.92
C VAL A 22 -4.12 -8.74 14.40
N GLU A 23 -4.62 -9.67 15.22
CA GLU A 23 -3.78 -10.77 15.73
C GLU A 23 -3.13 -11.58 14.59
N GLU A 24 -1.84 -11.91 14.72
CA GLU A 24 -1.02 -12.58 13.70
C GLU A 24 -1.64 -13.92 13.24
N LYS A 25 -2.40 -14.60 14.11
CA LYS A 25 -3.08 -15.87 13.79
C LYS A 25 -4.15 -15.75 12.70
N TYR A 26 -4.64 -14.53 12.44
CA TYR A 26 -5.62 -14.24 11.38
C TYR A 26 -4.95 -13.75 10.08
N CYS A 27 -3.62 -13.62 10.06
CA CYS A 27 -2.88 -13.08 8.94
C CYS A 27 -2.16 -14.20 8.18
N PRO A 28 -2.05 -14.11 6.84
CA PRO A 28 -1.20 -15.00 6.06
C PRO A 28 0.28 -14.94 6.53
N PRO A 29 1.07 -16.00 6.29
CA PRO A 29 2.51 -15.95 6.52
C PRO A 29 3.16 -14.77 5.76
N ASN A 30 3.95 -13.96 6.46
CA ASN A 30 4.60 -12.74 5.94
C ASN A 30 3.63 -11.59 5.61
N ALA A 31 2.51 -11.52 6.32
CA ALA A 31 1.63 -10.38 6.29
C ALA A 31 1.28 -9.91 7.71
N PHE A 32 0.92 -8.63 7.82
CA PHE A 32 0.39 -8.01 9.02
C PHE A 32 -0.96 -7.39 8.70
N GLY A 33 -1.97 -7.69 9.50
CA GLY A 33 -3.30 -7.12 9.38
C GLY A 33 -3.45 -5.90 10.26
N TYR A 34 -4.11 -4.87 9.76
CA TYR A 34 -4.47 -3.66 10.48
C TYR A 34 -5.91 -3.28 10.19
N MET A 35 -6.53 -2.55 11.11
CA MET A 35 -7.84 -1.96 10.93
C MET A 35 -7.88 -0.53 11.44
N ARG A 36 -8.59 0.34 10.73
CA ARG A 36 -8.95 1.69 11.17
C ARG A 36 -10.42 1.70 11.56
N LEU A 37 -10.72 2.08 12.79
CA LEU A 37 -12.09 2.25 13.26
C LEU A 37 -12.64 3.61 12.80
N GLY A 38 -13.88 3.60 12.31
CA GLY A 38 -14.71 4.80 12.14
C GLY A 38 -15.76 4.91 13.25
N LEU A 39 -16.65 5.90 13.13
CA LEU A 39 -17.68 6.21 14.14
C LEU A 39 -18.61 5.04 14.48
N LEU A 40 -18.85 4.14 13.51
CA LEU A 40 -19.81 3.03 13.63
C LEU A 40 -19.16 1.64 13.63
N GLY A 41 -17.82 1.55 13.70
CA GLY A 41 -17.09 0.28 13.60
C GLY A 41 -15.95 0.32 12.57
N PRO A 42 -15.40 -0.83 12.15
CA PRO A 42 -14.29 -0.88 11.19
C PRO A 42 -14.64 -0.15 9.89
N ASN A 43 -13.84 0.87 9.56
CA ASN A 43 -13.98 1.67 8.35
C ASN A 43 -13.06 1.14 7.23
N LEU A 44 -11.86 0.70 7.60
CA LEU A 44 -10.85 0.21 6.66
C LEU A 44 -10.09 -0.97 7.25
N ASN A 45 -9.97 -2.06 6.51
CA ASN A 45 -9.05 -3.17 6.80
C ASN A 45 -7.89 -3.13 5.82
N VAL A 46 -6.69 -3.36 6.32
CA VAL A 46 -5.45 -3.31 5.55
C VAL A 46 -4.63 -4.56 5.85
N MET A 47 -4.27 -5.31 4.81
CA MET A 47 -3.31 -6.39 4.91
C MET A 47 -2.02 -5.93 4.24
N VAL A 48 -0.96 -5.75 5.03
CA VAL A 48 0.36 -5.39 4.52
C VAL A 48 1.18 -6.66 4.37
N SER A 49 1.80 -6.86 3.22
CA SER A 49 2.69 -8.00 2.95
C SER A 49 3.98 -7.53 2.30
N GLY A 50 5.06 -8.27 2.56
CA GLY A 50 6.36 -8.04 1.96
C GLY A 50 6.82 -9.27 1.18
N HIS A 51 7.31 -9.06 -0.03
CA HIS A 51 7.94 -10.12 -0.82
C HIS A 51 9.17 -9.60 -1.56
N MET A 52 10.00 -10.53 -2.00
CA MET A 52 11.14 -10.26 -2.86
C MET A 52 10.88 -10.92 -4.21
N ASP A 53 11.02 -10.17 -5.30
CA ASP A 53 10.85 -10.73 -6.64
C ASP A 53 12.09 -11.52 -7.09
N GLU A 54 12.04 -12.11 -8.28
CA GLU A 54 13.14 -12.90 -8.85
C GLU A 54 14.41 -12.07 -9.11
N SER A 55 14.28 -10.75 -9.23
CA SER A 55 15.40 -9.82 -9.39
C SER A 55 16.02 -9.39 -8.05
N GLY A 56 15.50 -9.89 -6.93
CA GLY A 56 15.95 -9.54 -5.60
C GLY A 56 15.37 -8.22 -5.07
N LYS A 57 14.45 -7.58 -5.80
CA LYS A 57 13.82 -6.33 -5.36
C LYS A 57 12.75 -6.59 -4.32
N ARG A 58 12.66 -5.69 -3.34
CA ARG A 58 11.76 -5.73 -2.21
C ARG A 58 10.50 -4.96 -2.53
N TRP A 59 9.36 -5.63 -2.39
CA TRP A 59 8.05 -5.10 -2.66
C TRP A 59 7.19 -5.13 -1.40
N LEU A 60 6.57 -4.00 -1.10
CA LEU A 60 5.50 -3.88 -0.12
C LEU A 60 4.16 -3.79 -0.84
N ASN A 61 3.20 -4.57 -0.37
CA ASN A 61 1.83 -4.50 -0.83
C ASN A 61 0.91 -4.22 0.36
N ALA A 62 -0.02 -3.27 0.22
CA ALA A 62 -1.08 -3.01 1.18
C ALA A 62 -2.43 -3.22 0.50
N SER A 63 -3.03 -4.39 0.74
CA SER A 63 -4.37 -4.74 0.26
C SER A 63 -5.41 -4.12 1.17
N CYS A 64 -6.25 -3.24 0.63
CA CYS A 64 -7.19 -2.44 1.38
C CYS A 64 -8.63 -2.83 1.04
N THR A 65 -9.48 -2.96 2.07
CA THR A 65 -10.93 -3.12 1.92
C THR A 65 -11.67 -2.21 2.88
N ALA A 66 -12.72 -1.57 2.38
CA ALA A 66 -13.67 -0.83 3.21
C ALA A 66 -14.99 -1.60 3.30
N TYR A 67 -15.68 -1.47 4.42
CA TYR A 67 -16.86 -2.29 4.72
C TYR A 67 -18.07 -1.93 3.83
N ASP A 68 -18.38 -0.65 3.77
CA ASP A 68 -19.57 -0.09 3.12
C ASP A 68 -19.29 0.55 1.75
N ARG A 69 -18.02 0.76 1.40
CA ARG A 69 -17.58 1.44 0.17
C ARG A 69 -16.33 0.81 -0.42
N ARG A 70 -15.83 1.38 -1.53
CA ARG A 70 -14.46 1.14 -1.99
C ARG A 70 -13.49 2.06 -1.24
N PRO A 71 -12.23 1.65 -1.02
CA PRO A 71 -11.19 2.55 -0.54
C PRO A 71 -11.10 3.81 -1.43
N THR A 72 -10.99 4.98 -0.81
CA THR A 72 -10.81 6.27 -1.52
C THR A 72 -9.34 6.55 -1.76
N LEU A 73 -9.04 7.61 -2.52
CA LEU A 73 -7.67 8.09 -2.66
C LEU A 73 -7.09 8.52 -1.32
N GLU A 74 -7.86 9.20 -0.45
CA GLU A 74 -7.35 9.61 0.87
C GLU A 74 -7.02 8.40 1.75
N ASP A 75 -7.81 7.32 1.67
CA ASP A 75 -7.45 6.08 2.39
C ASP A 75 -6.10 5.53 1.92
N PHE A 76 -5.83 5.59 0.62
CA PHE A 76 -4.56 5.12 0.08
C PHE A 76 -3.39 6.02 0.46
N GLU A 77 -3.58 7.34 0.47
CA GLU A 77 -2.56 8.27 0.93
C GLU A 77 -2.20 8.00 2.40
N GLU A 78 -3.20 7.84 3.26
CA GLU A 78 -2.98 7.49 4.66
C GLU A 78 -2.27 6.13 4.82
N VAL A 79 -2.72 5.10 4.09
CA VAL A 79 -2.09 3.77 4.13
C VAL A 79 -0.64 3.82 3.63
N ARG A 80 -0.38 4.56 2.55
CA ARG A 80 0.98 4.76 2.03
C ARG A 80 1.85 5.41 3.11
N ASP A 81 1.39 6.50 3.70
CA ASP A 81 2.19 7.27 4.65
C ASP A 81 2.50 6.45 5.91
N ILE A 82 1.54 5.68 6.43
CA ILE A 82 1.73 4.83 7.61
C ILE A 82 2.64 3.63 7.33
N PHE A 83 2.41 2.91 6.23
CA PHE A 83 3.00 1.57 6.04
C PHE A 83 4.16 1.53 5.04
N MET A 84 4.23 2.50 4.13
CA MET A 84 5.26 2.58 3.08
C MET A 84 6.22 3.75 3.29
N GLY A 85 5.77 4.77 4.02
CA GLY A 85 6.52 5.98 4.32
C GLY A 85 6.01 7.19 3.53
N GLU A 86 6.15 8.36 4.15
CA GLU A 86 5.83 9.65 3.54
C GLU A 86 6.64 9.83 2.25
N HIS A 87 5.99 10.31 1.19
CA HIS A 87 6.58 10.53 -0.15
C HIS A 87 7.02 9.26 -0.92
N THR A 88 6.68 8.07 -0.44
CA THR A 88 6.98 6.83 -1.17
C THR A 88 6.12 6.70 -2.43
N LEU A 89 6.73 6.43 -3.58
CA LEU A 89 5.98 6.12 -4.80
C LEU A 89 5.27 4.76 -4.65
N ALA A 90 3.95 4.76 -4.76
CA ALA A 90 3.13 3.56 -4.72
C ALA A 90 2.13 3.55 -5.89
N LEU A 91 1.94 2.37 -6.47
CA LEU A 91 1.00 2.13 -7.56
C LEU A 91 -0.28 1.51 -7.00
N ILE A 92 -1.45 2.03 -7.39
CA ILE A 92 -2.72 1.38 -7.11
C ILE A 92 -2.96 0.32 -8.18
N TYR A 93 -2.98 -0.95 -7.77
CA TYR A 93 -3.35 -2.06 -8.64
C TYR A 93 -4.87 -2.19 -8.69
N LEU A 94 -5.41 -2.07 -9.90
CA LEU A 94 -6.80 -2.36 -10.22
C LEU A 94 -6.87 -3.76 -10.86
N PRO A 95 -7.58 -4.73 -10.26
CA PRO A 95 -7.71 -6.04 -10.87
C PRO A 95 -8.42 -5.94 -12.23
N PRO A 96 -8.01 -6.73 -13.24
CA PRO A 96 -8.68 -6.82 -14.53
C PRO A 96 -10.16 -7.14 -14.39
N LYS A 97 -10.98 -6.55 -15.27
CA LYS A 97 -12.43 -6.76 -15.28
C LYS A 97 -12.74 -8.24 -15.55
N GLY A 98 -13.39 -8.91 -14.60
CA GLY A 98 -13.85 -10.29 -14.74
C GLY A 98 -12.95 -11.36 -14.09
N GLU A 99 -11.81 -10.98 -13.49
CA GLU A 99 -10.94 -11.94 -12.78
C GLU A 99 -11.42 -12.26 -11.36
N THR A 100 -12.32 -11.46 -10.79
CA THR A 100 -12.88 -11.69 -9.45
C THR A 100 -14.32 -12.17 -9.56
N THR A 101 -14.55 -13.45 -9.27
CA THR A 101 -15.89 -14.04 -9.16
C THR A 101 -16.55 -13.74 -7.80
N ASP A 102 -15.76 -13.31 -6.82
CA ASP A 102 -16.21 -12.92 -5.49
C ASP A 102 -16.38 -11.39 -5.39
N PRO A 103 -17.60 -10.88 -5.16
CA PRO A 103 -17.86 -9.46 -4.93
C PRO A 103 -17.05 -8.85 -3.78
N ALA A 104 -16.65 -9.64 -2.78
CA ALA A 104 -15.79 -9.18 -1.70
C ALA A 104 -14.36 -8.91 -2.19
N GLN A 105 -13.83 -9.78 -3.06
CA GLN A 105 -12.52 -9.57 -3.69
C GLN A 105 -12.53 -8.41 -4.69
N ALA A 106 -13.65 -8.16 -5.36
CA ALA A 106 -13.82 -7.01 -6.25
C ALA A 106 -13.78 -5.64 -5.54
N LYS A 107 -13.84 -5.61 -4.21
CA LYS A 107 -13.64 -4.40 -3.39
C LYS A 107 -12.23 -4.26 -2.83
N VAL A 108 -11.38 -5.28 -2.98
CA VAL A 108 -9.98 -5.24 -2.57
C VAL A 108 -9.21 -4.46 -3.61
N LEU A 109 -8.52 -3.42 -3.16
CA LEU A 109 -7.60 -2.65 -3.97
C LEU A 109 -6.24 -2.62 -3.28
N THR A 110 -5.17 -2.73 -4.05
CA THR A 110 -3.83 -2.92 -3.48
C THR A 110 -2.93 -1.76 -3.86
N LEU A 111 -2.30 -1.14 -2.85
CA LEU A 111 -1.12 -0.31 -3.08
C LEU A 111 0.10 -1.20 -3.17
N SER A 112 0.95 -0.97 -4.15
CA SER A 112 2.22 -1.67 -4.31
C SER A 112 3.37 -0.68 -4.45
N CYS A 113 4.44 -0.92 -3.69
CA CYS A 113 5.65 -0.11 -3.73
C CYS A 113 6.89 -1.00 -3.80
N CYS A 114 7.80 -0.67 -4.71
CA CYS A 114 9.14 -1.23 -4.71
C CYS A 114 10.06 -0.35 -3.86
N LEU A 115 10.61 -0.91 -2.78
CA LEU A 115 11.48 -0.20 -1.84
C LEU A 115 12.89 0.09 -2.38
N ASP A 116 13.23 -0.51 -3.52
CA ASP A 116 14.55 -0.39 -4.14
C ASP A 116 14.55 0.55 -5.35
N ILE A 117 13.40 1.14 -5.69
CA ILE A 117 13.28 2.19 -6.70
C ILE A 117 13.26 3.52 -5.96
N GLN A 118 14.21 4.40 -6.26
CA GLN A 118 14.18 5.77 -5.73
C GLN A 118 12.94 6.50 -6.28
N PRO A 119 12.31 7.39 -5.48
CA PRO A 119 11.33 8.32 -6.03
C PRO A 119 11.97 9.04 -7.21
N PHE A 120 11.18 9.35 -8.25
CA PHE A 120 11.66 10.19 -9.36
C PHE A 120 12.38 11.37 -8.73
N ALA A 121 13.65 11.59 -9.10
CA ALA A 121 14.35 12.79 -8.71
C ALA A 121 13.43 13.95 -9.06
N GLU A 122 13.06 14.76 -8.06
CA GLU A 122 12.44 16.05 -8.32
C GLU A 122 13.31 16.69 -9.39
N GLU A 123 12.72 17.09 -10.51
CA GLU A 123 13.46 17.77 -11.58
C GLU A 123 14.23 18.92 -10.91
N GLU A 124 15.54 18.75 -10.70
CA GLU A 124 16.43 19.87 -10.44
C GLU A 124 16.11 20.87 -11.55
N GLU A 125 15.65 22.06 -11.15
CA GLU A 125 15.25 23.15 -12.05
C GLU A 125 16.17 23.16 -13.27
N ALA A 126 15.72 22.54 -14.35
CA ALA A 126 16.43 22.51 -15.61
C ALA A 126 16.21 23.89 -16.23
N SER A 127 17.00 24.84 -15.74
CA SER A 127 17.67 25.87 -16.52
C SER A 127 17.15 25.97 -17.96
N SER A 128 16.20 26.88 -18.15
CA SER A 128 15.94 27.62 -19.39
C SER A 128 16.11 26.83 -20.70
N SER A 129 15.05 26.15 -21.14
CA SER A 129 14.80 25.98 -22.59
C SER A 129 13.29 25.86 -22.83
N PRO A 130 12.71 26.69 -23.71
CA PRO A 130 11.28 26.67 -23.96
C PRO A 130 10.92 25.45 -24.80
N ILE A 131 10.07 24.56 -24.26
CA ILE A 131 9.43 23.51 -25.06
C ILE A 131 8.24 24.15 -25.77
N ILE A 132 8.31 24.10 -27.10
CA ILE A 132 7.33 24.56 -28.08
C ILE A 132 6.02 23.79 -27.88
N THR A 133 4.92 24.50 -27.68
CA THR A 133 3.56 23.96 -27.75
C THR A 133 3.14 23.89 -29.22
N LEU A 134 2.69 22.72 -29.68
CA LEU A 134 2.00 22.59 -30.97
C LEU A 134 0.49 22.72 -30.74
N ASN A 135 -0.15 23.54 -31.59
CA ASN A 135 -1.57 23.92 -31.58
C ASN A 135 -2.56 22.75 -31.58
#